data_AF-A0A0M9DRY2-F1
#
_entry.id   AF-A0A0M9DRY2-F1
#
_cell.length_a   1.000
_cell.length_b   1.000
_cell.length_c   1.000
_cell.angle_alpha   90.00
_cell.angle_beta   90.00
_cell.angle_gamma   90.00
#
_symmetry.space_group_name_H-M   'P 1'
#
loop_
_entity.id
_entity.type
_entity.pdbx_description
1 polymer ?
#
loop_
_entity_poly.entity_id
_entity_poly.type
_entity_poly.pdbx_seq_one_letter_code
_entity_poly.pdbx_strand_id
1 'polypeptide(L)'
;MLSYEQKVAFLENYLLTKNDSYSDSIKEDIYFYFFEREVSPDFLNQLNSEKEIEQKIDLVVSKTILHEHEDGLEDIIQHYL
;
A
#
# COMPACT_ATOMS: atom_id res chain seq x y z
N MET A 1 12.08 16.67 -0.84
CA MET A 1 12.01 15.25 -1.19
C MET A 1 12.14 14.48 0.11
N LEU A 2 11.20 13.59 0.41
CA LEU A 2 11.21 12.83 1.66
C LEU A 2 12.36 11.81 1.63
N SER A 3 12.98 11.56 2.79
CA SER A 3 13.88 10.42 2.95
C SER A 3 13.11 9.11 2.84
N TYR A 4 13.81 8.00 2.55
CA TYR A 4 13.18 6.68 2.52
C TYR A 4 12.47 6.35 3.84
N GLU A 5 13.12 6.62 4.97
CA GLU A 5 12.56 6.43 6.32
C GLU A 5 11.28 7.24 6.54
N GLN A 6 11.25 8.50 6.07
CA GLN A 6 10.04 9.33 6.14
C GLN A 6 8.90 8.76 5.30
N LYS A 7 9.20 8.20 4.13
CA LYS A 7 8.19 7.56 3.27
C LYS A 7 7.65 6.26 3.88
N VAL A 8 8.52 5.46 4.50
CA VAL A 8 8.11 4.22 5.19
C VAL A 8 7.19 4.56 6.35
N ALA A 9 7.58 5.52 7.20
CA ALA A 9 6.74 5.98 8.30
C ALA A 9 5.40 6.57 7.82
N PHE A 10 5.41 7.31 6.71
CA PHE A 10 4.18 7.81 6.10
C PHE A 10 3.28 6.67 5.61
N LEU A 11 3.84 5.70 4.88
CA LEU A 11 3.11 4.53 4.37
C LEU A 11 2.45 3.75 5.50
N GLU A 12 3.20 3.48 6.57
CA GLU A 12 2.71 2.75 7.75
C GLU A 12 1.49 3.45 8.36
N ASN A 13 1.62 4.76 8.64
CA ASN A 13 0.52 5.56 9.18
C ASN A 13 -0.69 5.61 8.23
N TYR A 14 -0.45 5.73 6.93
CA TYR A 14 -1.50 5.80 5.94
C TYR A 14 -2.32 4.51 5.86
N LEU A 15 -1.68 3.35 5.95
CA LEU A 15 -2.37 2.05 5.93
C LEU A 15 -3.15 1.78 7.22
N LEU A 16 -2.67 2.26 8.36
CA LEU A 16 -3.35 2.14 9.65
C LEU A 16 -4.50 3.14 9.85
N THR A 17 -4.56 4.19 9.02
CA THR A 17 -5.63 5.20 9.09
C THR A 17 -6.95 4.61 8.58
N LYS A 18 -7.88 4.38 9.52
CA LYS A 18 -9.23 3.86 9.22
C LYS A 18 -10.17 4.99 8.80
N ASN A 19 -11.03 4.70 7.82
CA ASN A 19 -12.07 5.60 7.31
C ASN A 19 -13.47 4.96 7.36
N ASP A 20 -13.63 3.88 8.12
CA ASP A 20 -14.85 3.07 8.24
C ASP A 20 -15.37 2.61 6.88
N SER A 21 -14.45 2.18 6.02
CA SER A 21 -14.74 1.78 4.65
C SER A 21 -14.29 0.35 4.36
N TYR A 22 -14.86 -0.28 3.33
CA TYR A 22 -14.37 -1.59 2.86
C TYR A 22 -12.89 -1.56 2.45
N SER A 23 -12.37 -0.40 2.03
CA SER A 23 -10.94 -0.27 1.72
C SER A 23 -10.02 -0.45 2.93
N ASP A 24 -10.56 -0.32 4.15
CA ASP A 24 -9.79 -0.42 5.38
C ASP A 24 -9.30 -1.85 5.67
N SER A 25 -10.03 -2.88 5.23
CA SER A 25 -9.58 -4.27 5.37
C SER A 25 -8.46 -4.58 4.38
N ILE A 26 -8.55 -4.05 3.15
CA ILE A 26 -7.51 -4.22 2.14
C ILE A 26 -6.23 -3.48 2.55
N LYS A 27 -6.34 -2.26 3.09
CA LYS A 27 -5.19 -1.53 3.63
C LYS A 27 -4.52 -2.27 4.79
N GLU A 28 -5.30 -2.95 5.61
CA GLU A 28 -4.78 -3.81 6.67
C GLU A 28 -4.02 -5.01 6.10
N ASP A 29 -4.52 -5.67 5.07
CA ASP A 29 -3.80 -6.76 4.39
C ASP A 29 -2.49 -6.27 3.73
N ILE A 30 -2.49 -5.07 3.14
CA ILE A 30 -1.27 -4.43 2.61
C ILE A 30 -0.29 -4.10 3.74
N TYR A 31 -0.78 -3.64 4.89
CA TYR A 31 0.05 -3.42 6.07
C TYR A 31 0.69 -4.73 6.53
N PHE A 32 -0.09 -5.81 6.65
CA PHE A 32 0.43 -7.13 6.98
C PHE A 32 1.52 -7.57 6.00
N TYR A 33 1.31 -7.34 4.70
CA TYR A 33 2.28 -7.69 3.67
C TYR A 33 3.64 -6.99 3.85
N PHE A 34 3.66 -5.67 4.06
CA PHE A 34 4.92 -4.93 4.18
C PHE A 34 5.56 -5.00 5.57
N PHE A 35 4.77 -4.82 6.63
CA PHE A 35 5.29 -4.58 7.98
C PHE A 35 5.35 -5.85 8.83
N GLU A 36 4.36 -6.75 8.72
CA GLU A 36 4.33 -7.98 9.54
C GLU A 36 5.07 -9.14 8.86
N ARG A 37 5.08 -9.21 7.52
CA ARG A 37 5.89 -10.17 6.76
C ARG A 37 7.30 -9.66 6.42
N GLU A 38 7.67 -8.47 6.91
CA GLU A 38 8.97 -7.82 6.69
C GLU A 38 9.37 -7.68 5.21
N VAL A 39 8.39 -7.47 4.31
CA VAL A 39 8.66 -7.22 2.90
C VAL A 39 9.08 -5.76 2.71
N SER A 40 10.22 -5.51 2.08
CA SER A 40 10.70 -4.15 1.85
C SER A 40 9.79 -3.39 0.87
N PRO A 41 9.27 -2.19 1.21
CA PRO A 41 8.49 -1.35 0.31
C PRO A 41 9.40 -0.57 -0.66
N ASP A 42 10.21 -1.28 -1.44
CA ASP A 42 11.25 -0.68 -2.29
C ASP A 42 10.70 0.29 -3.35
N PHE A 43 9.43 0.13 -3.74
CA PHE A 43 8.73 1.03 -4.67
C PHE A 43 8.71 2.48 -4.18
N LEU A 44 8.81 2.72 -2.86
CA LEU A 44 8.89 4.06 -2.27
C LEU A 44 10.11 4.85 -2.75
N ASN A 45 11.18 4.19 -3.20
CA ASN A 45 12.36 4.86 -3.77
C ASN A 45 12.04 5.63 -5.06
N GLN A 46 10.99 5.22 -5.78
CA GLN A 46 10.57 5.85 -7.03
C GLN A 46 9.62 7.05 -6.83
N LEU A 47 9.09 7.21 -5.61
CA LEU A 47 8.10 8.24 -5.28
C LEU A 47 8.77 9.47 -4.66
N ASN A 48 8.21 10.65 -4.85
CA ASN A 48 8.78 11.93 -4.46
C ASN A 48 7.98 12.65 -3.36
N SER A 49 6.74 12.24 -3.13
CA SER A 49 5.82 12.90 -2.19
C SER A 49 4.86 11.92 -1.50
N GLU A 50 4.31 12.34 -0.37
CA GLU A 50 3.25 11.64 0.37
C GLU A 50 2.05 11.33 -0.54
N LYS A 51 1.61 12.32 -1.32
CA LYS A 51 0.50 12.17 -2.26
C LYS A 51 0.74 11.08 -3.31
N GLU A 52 1.97 10.92 -3.79
CA GLU A 52 2.28 9.82 -4.72
C GLU A 52 2.19 8.46 -4.04
N ILE A 53 2.53 8.37 -2.75
CA ILE A 53 2.36 7.14 -1.94
C ILE A 53 0.88 6.82 -1.80
N GLU A 54 0.06 7.80 -1.39
CA GLU A 54 -1.40 7.63 -1.27
C GLU A 54 -2.02 7.14 -2.59
N GLN A 55 -1.72 7.82 -3.70
CA GLN A 55 -2.25 7.47 -5.02
C GLN A 55 -1.85 6.06 -5.45
N LYS A 56 -0.63 5.65 -5.13
CA LYS A 56 -0.12 4.33 -5.50
C LYS A 56 -0.79 3.23 -4.69
N ILE A 57 -0.98 3.44 -3.39
CA ILE A 57 -1.70 2.51 -2.53
C ILE A 57 -3.19 2.45 -2.87
N ASP A 58 -3.83 3.59 -3.12
CA ASP A 58 -5.24 3.64 -3.52
C ASP A 58 -5.48 2.94 -4.86
N LEU A 59 -4.50 2.97 -5.78
CA LEU A 59 -4.55 2.17 -7.00
C LEU A 59 -4.53 0.67 -6.69
N VAL A 60 -3.62 0.20 -5.84
CA VAL A 60 -3.55 -1.22 -5.43
C VAL A 60 -4.84 -1.66 -4.75
N VAL A 61 -5.37 -0.85 -3.84
CA VAL A 61 -6.66 -1.07 -3.19
C VAL A 61 -7.76 -1.19 -4.25
N SER A 62 -7.86 -0.23 -5.17
CA SER A 62 -8.87 -0.24 -6.23
C SER A 62 -8.77 -1.47 -7.13
N LYS A 63 -7.55 -1.91 -7.43
CA LYS A 63 -7.30 -3.13 -8.22
C LYS A 63 -7.67 -4.39 -7.46
N THR A 64 -7.39 -4.42 -6.16
CA THR A 64 -7.79 -5.53 -5.28
C THR A 64 -9.31 -5.65 -5.22
N ILE A 65 -10.02 -4.54 -5.06
CA ILE A 65 -11.49 -4.53 -5.09
C ILE A 65 -12.02 -5.04 -6.44
N LEU A 66 -11.39 -4.65 -7.55
CA LEU A 66 -11.84 -5.03 -8.89
C LEU A 66 -11.57 -6.50 -9.23
N HIS A 67 -10.47 -7.06 -8.71
CA HIS A 67 -9.96 -8.38 -9.08
C HIS A 67 -9.99 -9.39 -7.92
N GLU A 68 -10.71 -9.12 -6.83
CA GLU A 68 -10.76 -9.95 -5.60
C GLU A 68 -11.10 -11.43 -5.88
N HIS A 69 -11.80 -11.72 -6.97
CA HIS A 69 -12.21 -13.07 -7.36
C HIS A 69 -11.23 -13.79 -8.30
N GLU A 70 -10.23 -13.10 -8.82
CA GLU A 70 -9.33 -13.58 -9.88
C GLU A 70 -7.88 -13.65 -9.41
N ASP A 71 -7.39 -12.58 -8.77
CA ASP A 71 -5.99 -12.41 -8.40
C ASP A 71 -5.84 -12.21 -6.88
N GLY A 72 -4.81 -12.82 -6.28
CA GLY A 72 -4.47 -12.57 -4.89
C GLY A 72 -3.89 -11.18 -4.68
N LEU A 73 -4.04 -10.62 -3.46
CA LEU A 73 -3.44 -9.32 -3.12
C LEU A 73 -1.94 -9.25 -3.44
N GLU A 74 -1.21 -10.34 -3.19
CA GLU A 74 0.23 -10.41 -3.46
C GLU A 74 0.54 -10.27 -4.97
N ASP A 75 -0.25 -10.90 -5.85
CA ASP A 75 -0.10 -10.76 -7.31
C ASP A 75 -0.38 -9.33 -7.76
N ILE A 76 -1.39 -8.69 -7.18
CA ILE A 76 -1.75 -7.30 -7.47
C ILE A 76 -0.63 -6.35 -6.99
N ILE A 77 -0.11 -6.56 -5.79
CA ILE A 77 1.03 -5.80 -5.28
C ILE A 77 2.23 -5.93 -6.22
N GLN A 78 2.60 -7.15 -6.61
CA GLN A 78 3.74 -7.38 -7.52
C GLN A 78 3.55 -6.78 -8.91
N HIS A 79 2.31 -6.66 -9.37
CA HIS A 79 2.01 -6.09 -10.68
C HIS A 79 1.98 -4.55 -10.68
N TYR A 80 1.56 -3.94 -9.58
CA TYR A 80 1.26 -2.50 -9.54
C TYR A 80 2.21 -1.66 -8.69
N LEU A 81 3.05 -2.25 -7.82
CA LEU A 81 4.06 -1.56 -7.02
C LEU A 81 5.48 -1.82 -7.55
#